data_AF-Q6XIH6-F1
#
_entry.id   AF-Q6XIH6-F1
#
_cell.length_a   1.000
_cell.length_b   1.000
_cell.length_c   1.000
_cell.angle_alpha   90.00
_cell.angle_beta   90.00
_cell.angle_gamma   90.00
#
_symmetry.space_group_name_H-M   'P 1'
#
loop_
_entity.id
_entity.type
_entity.pdbx_description
1 polymer ?
#
loop_
_entity_poly.entity_id
_entity_poly.type
_entity_poly.pdbx_seq_one_letter_code
_entity_poly.pdbx_strand_id
1 'polypeptide(L)'
;DYELLLEYQSVIYQNVIRGMQVLLDAREKLNIAWGSDGREQDAYDAKLMECSSLDLPKFMEYAPLISRLWQDRGIRRAFERRREFQISDSVSYFLDEIERLATPDYVPTHKDILHCRKATKGVYEFCVKVQ
;
A
#
# COMPACT_ATOMS: atom_id res chain seq x y z
N ASP A 1 15.24 17.78 2.46
CA ASP A 1 14.13 18.43 1.75
C ASP A 1 12.78 18.01 2.28
N TYR A 2 12.02 18.96 2.82
CA TYR A 2 10.66 18.71 3.34
C TYR A 2 9.67 18.40 2.20
N GLU A 3 9.78 19.10 1.06
CA GLU A 3 8.95 18.83 -0.13
C GLU A 3 9.12 17.41 -0.69
N LEU A 4 10.37 16.92 -0.69
CA LEU A 4 10.67 15.55 -1.12
C LEU A 4 10.00 14.51 -0.21
N LEU A 5 9.98 14.76 1.11
CA LEU A 5 9.31 13.88 2.07
C LEU A 5 7.79 13.84 1.84
N LEU A 6 7.16 14.98 1.54
CA LEU A 6 5.74 15.03 1.17
C LEU A 6 5.45 14.26 -0.13
N GLU A 7 6.34 14.37 -1.12
CA GLU A 7 6.20 13.61 -2.36
C GLU A 7 6.29 12.10 -2.09
N TYR A 8 7.26 11.66 -1.28
CA TYR A 8 7.37 10.26 -0.89
C TYR A 8 6.18 9.79 -0.06
N GLN A 9 5.67 10.63 0.84
CA GLN A 9 4.49 10.33 1.64
C GLN A 9 3.28 10.01 0.74
N SER A 10 3.00 10.87 -0.24
CA SER A 10 1.90 10.62 -1.20
C SER A 10 2.13 9.34 -2.00
N VAL A 11 3.36 9.07 -2.46
CA VAL A 11 3.72 7.82 -3.16
C VAL A 11 3.52 6.59 -2.29
N ILE A 12 3.84 6.66 -1.00
CA ILE A 12 3.64 5.55 -0.04
C ILE A 12 2.15 5.26 0.10
N TYR A 13 1.32 6.28 0.32
CA TYR A 13 -0.13 6.10 0.42
C TYR A 13 -0.71 5.48 -0.87
N GLN A 14 -0.26 5.93 -2.03
CA GLN A 14 -0.68 5.36 -3.31
C GLN A 14 -0.29 3.88 -3.44
N ASN A 15 0.91 3.52 -3.00
CA ASN A 15 1.37 2.13 -3.02
C ASN A 15 0.55 1.24 -2.09
N VAL A 16 0.13 1.76 -0.93
CA VAL A 16 -0.74 1.03 0.01
C VAL A 16 -2.10 0.75 -0.61
N ILE A 17 -2.79 1.79 -1.11
CA ILE A 17 -4.14 1.65 -1.68
C ILE A 17 -4.10 0.74 -2.91
N ARG A 18 -3.17 0.97 -3.84
CA ARG A 18 -3.03 0.12 -5.03
C ARG A 18 -2.66 -1.31 -4.67
N GLY A 19 -1.79 -1.49 -3.68
CA GLY A 19 -1.43 -2.81 -3.16
C GLY A 19 -2.66 -3.57 -2.67
N MET A 20 -3.53 -2.91 -1.89
CA MET A 20 -4.77 -3.50 -1.42
C MET A 20 -5.74 -3.81 -2.57
N GLN A 21 -5.93 -2.90 -3.53
CA GLN A 21 -6.79 -3.14 -4.70
C GLN A 21 -6.35 -4.34 -5.52
N VAL A 22 -5.03 -4.49 -5.74
CA VAL A 22 -4.46 -5.65 -6.42
C VAL A 22 -4.70 -6.94 -5.63
N LEU A 23 -4.61 -6.91 -4.30
CA LEU A 23 -4.93 -8.07 -3.46
C LEU A 23 -6.40 -8.49 -3.55
N LEU A 24 -7.32 -7.52 -3.59
CA LEU A 24 -8.75 -7.78 -3.75
C LEU A 24 -9.04 -8.43 -5.11
N ASP A 25 -8.46 -7.90 -6.18
CA ASP A 25 -8.59 -8.48 -7.52
C ASP A 25 -7.96 -9.87 -7.62
N ALA A 26 -6.80 -10.08 -6.98
CA ALA A 26 -6.16 -11.39 -6.94
C ALA A 26 -7.01 -12.41 -6.18
N ARG A 27 -7.60 -12.02 -5.04
CA ARG A 27 -8.51 -12.87 -4.26
C ARG A 27 -9.68 -13.37 -5.11
N GLU A 28 -10.30 -12.48 -5.89
CA GLU A 28 -11.38 -12.85 -6.82
C GLU A 28 -10.90 -13.76 -7.94
N LYS A 29 -9.81 -13.42 -8.63
CA LYS A 29 -9.27 -14.22 -9.74
C LYS A 29 -8.84 -15.62 -9.29
N LEU A 30 -8.34 -15.73 -8.06
CA LEU A 30 -7.90 -17.00 -7.47
C LEU A 30 -9.04 -17.76 -6.77
N ASN A 31 -10.28 -17.25 -6.81
CA ASN A 31 -11.46 -17.81 -6.16
C ASN A 31 -11.23 -18.15 -4.67
N ILE A 32 -10.52 -17.26 -3.95
CA ILE A 32 -10.25 -17.45 -2.52
C ILE A 32 -11.45 -16.95 -1.72
N ALA A 33 -12.03 -17.79 -0.87
CA ALA A 33 -13.14 -17.38 0.00
C ALA A 33 -12.71 -16.32 1.04
N TRP A 34 -13.67 -15.50 1.49
CA TRP A 34 -13.45 -14.57 2.60
C TRP A 34 -13.18 -15.35 3.90
N GLY A 35 -12.33 -14.80 4.77
CA GLY A 35 -12.11 -15.35 6.10
C GLY A 35 -13.20 -14.98 7.10
N SER A 36 -13.85 -13.84 6.90
CA SER A 36 -14.90 -13.29 7.75
C SER A 36 -16.11 -12.87 6.93
N ASP A 37 -17.31 -13.04 7.48
CA ASP A 37 -18.54 -12.53 6.89
C ASP A 37 -18.57 -10.99 6.90
N GLY A 38 -19.19 -10.38 5.88
CA GLY A 38 -19.33 -8.92 5.74
C GLY A 38 -18.16 -8.18 5.07
N ARG A 39 -17.12 -8.89 4.63
CA ARG A 39 -15.94 -8.28 3.95
C ARG A 39 -16.17 -7.88 2.50
N GLU A 40 -17.28 -8.31 1.91
CA GLU A 40 -17.61 -8.03 0.52
C GLU A 40 -17.94 -6.56 0.27
N GLN A 41 -18.63 -5.90 1.21
CA GLN A 41 -18.88 -4.47 1.14
C GLN A 41 -17.59 -3.66 1.38
N ASP A 42 -16.82 -4.03 2.42
CA ASP A 42 -15.49 -3.46 2.69
C ASP A 42 -14.59 -3.52 1.44
N ALA A 43 -14.62 -4.64 0.71
CA ALA A 43 -13.85 -4.85 -0.52
C ALA A 43 -14.32 -3.96 -1.67
N TYR A 44 -15.63 -3.81 -1.85
CA TYR A 44 -16.22 -2.94 -2.86
C TYR A 44 -15.82 -1.49 -2.62
N ASP A 45 -15.92 -1.02 -1.39
CA ASP A 45 -15.54 0.35 -1.00
C ASP A 45 -14.04 0.60 -1.22
N ALA A 46 -13.18 -0.37 -0.86
CA ALA A 46 -11.74 -0.28 -1.09
C ALA A 46 -11.35 -0.26 -2.59
N LYS A 47 -12.10 -0.95 -3.45
CA LYS A 47 -11.91 -0.89 -4.91
C LYS A 47 -12.27 0.47 -5.49
N LEU A 48 -13.22 1.18 -4.90
CA LEU A 48 -13.64 2.52 -5.32
C LEU A 48 -12.74 3.64 -4.78
N MET A 49 -11.81 3.35 -3.86
CA MET A 49 -10.89 4.35 -3.31
C MET A 49 -10.08 5.03 -4.41
N GLU A 50 -10.12 6.37 -4.40
CA GLU A 50 -9.34 7.18 -5.32
C GLU A 50 -7.88 7.24 -4.85
N CYS A 51 -6.95 6.83 -5.72
CA CYS A 51 -5.51 6.89 -5.45
C CYS A 51 -4.82 8.13 -6.05
N SER A 52 -5.58 9.01 -6.72
CA SER A 52 -5.07 10.27 -7.27
C SER A 52 -4.99 11.30 -6.15
N SER A 53 -3.82 11.92 -5.95
CA SER A 53 -3.59 12.98 -4.95
C SER A 53 -4.06 12.61 -3.55
N LEU A 54 -3.35 11.69 -2.91
CA LEU A 54 -3.61 11.30 -1.51
C LEU A 54 -2.83 12.21 -0.56
N ASP A 55 -3.58 12.84 0.32
CA ASP A 55 -3.09 13.56 1.49
C ASP A 55 -3.40 12.78 2.77
N LEU A 56 -2.73 13.15 3.87
CA LEU A 56 -2.88 12.49 5.17
C LEU A 56 -4.33 12.35 5.65
N PRO A 57 -5.21 13.37 5.60
CA PRO A 57 -6.60 13.23 6.05
C PRO A 57 -7.36 12.14 5.29
N LYS A 58 -7.22 12.12 3.96
CA LYS A 58 -7.87 11.15 3.09
C LYS A 58 -7.33 9.74 3.32
N PHE A 59 -6.01 9.60 3.55
CA PHE A 59 -5.42 8.31 3.90
C PHE A 59 -5.91 7.81 5.27
N MET A 60 -6.06 8.68 6.26
CA MET A 60 -6.60 8.31 7.58
C MET A 60 -8.05 7.83 7.51
N GLU A 61 -8.87 8.34 6.59
CA GLU A 61 -10.23 7.83 6.35
C GLU A 61 -10.21 6.39 5.79
N TYR A 62 -9.22 6.07 4.95
CA TYR A 62 -9.09 4.77 4.31
C TYR A 62 -8.37 3.72 5.16
N ALA A 63 -7.45 4.14 6.02
CA ALA A 63 -6.60 3.25 6.80
C ALA A 63 -7.37 2.22 7.66
N PRO A 64 -8.47 2.57 8.37
CA PRO A 64 -9.25 1.59 9.13
C PRO A 64 -9.84 0.49 8.24
N LEU A 65 -10.33 0.85 7.05
CA LEU A 65 -10.88 -0.12 6.09
C LEU A 65 -9.80 -1.05 5.55
N ILE A 66 -8.65 -0.49 5.15
CA ILE A 66 -7.52 -1.27 4.61
C ILE A 66 -6.95 -2.20 5.70
N SER A 67 -6.80 -1.72 6.94
CA SER A 67 -6.37 -2.54 8.09
C SER A 67 -7.33 -3.72 8.31
N ARG A 68 -8.64 -3.43 8.30
CA ARG A 68 -9.72 -4.42 8.40
C ARG A 68 -9.66 -5.49 7.31
N LEU A 69 -9.35 -5.13 6.06
CA LEU A 69 -9.20 -6.07 4.95
C LEU A 69 -7.91 -6.88 5.07
N TRP A 70 -6.82 -6.26 5.54
CA TRP A 70 -5.53 -6.94 5.70
C TRP A 70 -5.53 -8.00 6.80
N GLN A 71 -6.40 -7.85 7.80
CA GLN A 71 -6.62 -8.86 8.84
C GLN A 71 -7.44 -10.07 8.32
N ASP A 72 -8.09 -9.96 7.17
CA ASP A 72 -8.87 -11.07 6.62
C ASP A 72 -7.96 -12.20 6.10
N ARG A 73 -8.32 -13.45 6.45
CA ARG A 73 -7.55 -14.64 6.05
C ARG A 73 -7.54 -14.85 4.53
N GLY A 74 -8.60 -14.47 3.82
CA GLY A 74 -8.68 -14.56 2.37
C GLY A 74 -7.67 -13.64 1.69
N ILE A 75 -7.52 -12.42 2.20
CA ILE A 75 -6.53 -11.44 1.70
C ILE A 75 -5.11 -11.87 2.03
N ARG A 76 -4.85 -12.32 3.27
CA ARG A 76 -3.53 -12.89 3.63
C ARG A 76 -3.16 -14.07 2.73
N ARG A 77 -4.11 -14.98 2.44
CA ARG A 77 -3.91 -16.12 1.54
C ARG A 77 -3.67 -15.69 0.08
N ALA A 78 -4.33 -14.62 -0.38
CA ALA A 78 -4.03 -14.03 -1.68
C ALA A 78 -2.59 -13.50 -1.73
N PHE A 79 -2.12 -12.85 -0.67
CA PHE A 79 -0.73 -12.36 -0.57
C PHE A 79 0.31 -13.51 -0.48
N GLU A 80 -0.01 -14.64 0.15
CA GLU A 80 0.87 -15.82 0.12
C GLU A 80 1.12 -16.32 -1.32
N ARG A 81 0.08 -16.21 -2.17
CA ARG A 81 0.11 -16.53 -3.60
C ARG A 81 0.54 -15.34 -4.49
N ARG A 82 1.17 -14.30 -3.92
CA ARG A 82 1.64 -13.10 -4.64
C ARG A 82 2.52 -13.37 -5.85
N ARG A 83 3.15 -14.55 -5.94
CA ARG A 83 3.94 -14.96 -7.12
C ARG A 83 3.09 -15.16 -8.39
N GLU A 84 1.78 -15.27 -8.25
CA GLU A 84 0.84 -15.49 -9.35
C GLU A 84 0.33 -14.19 -9.99
N PHE A 85 0.67 -13.03 -9.42
CA PHE A 85 0.24 -11.72 -9.91
C PHE A 85 1.30 -10.64 -9.64
N GLN A 86 1.09 -9.44 -10.18
CA GLN A 86 2.03 -8.34 -10.07
C GLN A 86 1.75 -7.49 -8.83
N ILE A 87 2.44 -7.79 -7.72
CA ILE A 87 2.41 -6.99 -6.50
C ILE A 87 3.82 -6.85 -5.93
N SER A 88 4.12 -5.71 -5.31
CA SER A 88 5.41 -5.52 -4.63
C SER A 88 5.44 -6.30 -3.31
N ASP A 89 6.54 -7.00 -3.03
CA ASP A 89 6.76 -7.64 -1.73
C ASP A 89 6.68 -6.63 -0.57
N SER A 90 7.06 -5.38 -0.84
CA SER A 90 7.00 -4.28 0.13
C SER A 90 5.60 -3.85 0.52
N VAL A 91 4.54 -4.30 -0.16
CA VAL A 91 3.15 -4.00 0.24
C VAL A 91 2.86 -4.53 1.65
N SER A 92 3.35 -5.72 1.99
CA SER A 92 3.16 -6.29 3.34
C SER A 92 3.70 -5.38 4.44
N TYR A 93 4.90 -4.83 4.25
CA TYR A 93 5.52 -3.89 5.20
C TYR A 93 4.62 -2.70 5.50
N PHE A 94 4.04 -2.07 4.46
CA PHE A 94 3.17 -0.92 4.68
C PHE A 94 1.80 -1.30 5.25
N LEU A 95 1.25 -2.45 4.87
CA LEU A 95 -0.03 -2.93 5.40
C LEU A 95 0.07 -3.35 6.87
N ASP A 96 1.19 -3.93 7.29
CA ASP A 96 1.46 -4.27 8.69
C ASP A 96 1.71 -3.00 9.54
N GLU A 97 2.26 -1.94 8.94
CA GLU A 97 2.55 -0.65 9.60
C GLU A 97 1.46 0.41 9.38
N ILE A 98 0.26 0.02 8.95
CA ILE A 98 -0.76 0.97 8.49
C ILE A 98 -1.21 1.96 9.57
N GLU A 99 -1.22 1.54 10.83
CA GLU A 99 -1.56 2.39 11.97
C GLU A 99 -0.52 3.50 12.15
N ARG A 100 0.77 3.20 11.95
CA ARG A 100 1.85 4.20 11.97
C ARG A 100 1.70 5.19 10.81
N LEU A 101 1.38 4.69 9.61
CA LEU A 101 1.19 5.53 8.42
C LEU A 101 -0.02 6.46 8.54
N ALA A 102 -1.03 6.07 9.32
CA ALA A 102 -2.25 6.83 9.56
C ALA A 102 -2.18 7.74 10.80
N THR A 103 -0.98 8.13 11.22
CA THR A 103 -0.79 9.09 12.32
C THR A 103 -0.72 10.53 11.80
N PRO A 104 -1.26 11.52 12.54
CA PRO A 104 -1.23 12.93 12.15
C PRO A 104 0.20 13.46 11.96
N ASP A 105 1.17 12.83 12.61
CA ASP A 105 2.57 13.24 12.67
C ASP A 105 3.47 12.38 11.78
N TYR A 106 2.88 11.56 10.90
CA TYR A 106 3.63 10.61 10.08
C TYR A 106 4.57 11.33 9.11
N VAL A 107 5.86 11.01 9.22
CA VAL A 107 6.91 11.41 8.29
C VAL A 107 7.58 10.16 7.73
N PRO A 108 7.73 10.02 6.39
CA PRO A 108 8.39 8.87 5.79
C PRO A 108 9.80 8.67 6.34
N THR A 109 10.05 7.48 6.88
CA THR A 109 11.39 7.09 7.33
C THR A 109 12.24 6.65 6.13
N HIS A 110 13.56 6.57 6.33
CA HIS A 110 14.45 5.99 5.31
C HIS A 110 14.02 4.57 4.90
N LYS A 111 13.51 3.77 5.85
CA LYS A 111 12.99 2.43 5.57
C LYS A 111 11.74 2.49 4.69
N ASP A 112 10.83 3.43 4.95
CA ASP A 112 9.65 3.65 4.13
C ASP A 112 10.02 4.05 2.70
N ILE A 113 11.01 4.94 2.56
CA ILE A 113 11.51 5.40 1.26
C ILE A 113 12.18 4.26 0.48
N LEU A 114 12.93 3.39 1.14
CA LEU A 114 13.55 2.22 0.51
C LEU A 114 12.52 1.18 0.04
N HIS A 115 11.42 1.01 0.79
CA HIS A 115 10.36 0.07 0.45
C HIS A 115 9.32 0.65 -0.52
N CYS A 116 9.23 1.98 -0.65
CA CYS A 116 8.28 2.60 -1.54
C CYS A 116 8.70 2.38 -2.99
N ARG A 117 7.74 1.99 -3.83
CA ARG A 117 7.98 1.84 -5.26
C ARG A 117 7.60 3.15 -5.94
N LYS A 118 8.59 3.98 -6.25
CA LYS A 118 8.43 5.12 -7.16
C LYS A 118 8.89 4.66 -8.54
N ALA A 119 7.99 4.62 -9.52
CA ALA A 119 8.38 4.30 -10.90
C ALA A 119 9.42 5.31 -11.38
N THR A 120 10.55 4.84 -11.91
CA THR A 120 11.60 5.69 -12.45
C THR A 120 11.05 6.41 -13.68
N LYS A 121 10.73 7.70 -13.53
CA LYS A 121 10.26 8.54 -14.64
C LYS A 121 11.42 9.15 -15.45
N GLY A 122 12.67 8.90 -15.08
CA GLY A 122 13.86 9.45 -15.73
C GLY A 122 15.16 8.75 -15.30
N VAL A 123 16.26 9.10 -15.95
CA VAL A 123 17.62 8.64 -15.61
C VAL A 123 18.22 9.63 -14.61
N TYR A 124 18.72 9.12 -13.48
CA TYR A 124 19.43 9.92 -12.48
C TYR A 124 20.86 9.38 -12.38
N GLU A 125 21.85 10.23 -12.65
CA GLU A 125 23.27 9.88 -12.55
C GLU A 125 23.81 10.28 -11.17
N PHE A 126 24.41 9.32 -10.45
CA PHE A 126 25.08 9.57 -9.18
C PHE A 126 26.53 9.12 -9.28
N CYS A 127 27.48 10.05 -9.17
CA CYS A 127 28.91 9.74 -9.12
C CYS A 127 29.32 9.35 -7.71
N VAL A 128 29.68 8.09 -7.50
CA VAL A 128 30.24 7.60 -6.23
C VAL A 128 31.76 7.51 -6.36
N LYS A 129 32.50 8.21 -5.50
CA LYS A 129 33.94 8.02 -5.35
C LYS A 129 34.18 6.83 -4.41
N VAL A 130 34.70 5.75 -4.95
CA VAL A 130 35.18 4.61 -4.15
C VAL A 130 36.63 4.91 -3.77
N GLN A 131 36.90 4.99 -2.47
CA GLN A 131 38.26 5.14 -1.91
C GLN A 131 38.83 3.78 -1.53
#